data_AF-A0A2S1H5S8-F1
#
_entry.id   AF-A0A2S1H5S8-F1
#
_cell.length_a   1.000
_cell.length_b   1.000
_cell.length_c   1.000
_cell.angle_alpha   90.00
_cell.angle_beta   90.00
_cell.angle_gamma   90.00
#
_symmetry.space_group_name_H-M   'P 1'
#
loop_
_entity.id
_entity.type
_entity.pdbx_description
1 polymer ?
#
loop_
_entity_poly.entity_id
_entity_poly.type
_entity_poly.pdbx_seq_one_letter_code
_entity_poly.pdbx_strand_id
1 'polypeptide(L)'
;MRRLLIQFVIICFVLTGISSIANAQMYTDVPDNHHLHKEFTVLISKGVLTEQPNEDFRLTTAITRYEAAEMIVRALNVTTQTSTIPTYNDVDQEDPRMPIIATVTELGIMKDINGNFNPDGPLTRAQAAILLAQAFHLEGKAIQTFKDVPVTNSAAAPIQALVENEIIFVGKQGVFRPNAKMIRSDFTTFMARILDPTLRQKDPVKEVDDEKEPEPIITPTPGPIPTPQEQPKSCEREVGKKTYQVDVSVANLWNKRNQSRAVDLPSTLNPVNYDKWIPSMSLSQKKWLVGRTDTQALFGDKVTVIAEQGNWMRVALNDQYVPYSKAGYPGWVSKRHITSTTKNYDDCSIAIVTAKKATLLNKDQKTKYIEISYATILPIIKEDNQFYHVQTPSTGIKLLKKSDAKSYKKYSDVPKPTASTIVNEAKRYLNLPYLWAGTSSWGYDCSGILYAVYRAHGIMIPRDSFYQATGGKAVAKKDLQPGDLVFFAYNGGTGKVYHVGLYIGNGQMLHAPHYASKVKIEPLNQGVYKKNYSGARRYL
;
A
#
# COMPACT_ATOMS: atom_id res chain seq x y z
N MET A 1 -28.41 25.20 -78.63
CA MET A 1 -27.16 25.84 -78.16
C MET A 1 -27.49 26.85 -77.07
N ARG A 2 -26.60 26.94 -76.05
CA ARG A 2 -26.63 27.76 -74.82
C ARG A 2 -27.44 27.18 -73.65
N ARG A 3 -26.69 26.83 -72.60
CA ARG A 3 -27.08 26.16 -71.36
C ARG A 3 -27.60 27.15 -70.33
N LEU A 4 -28.65 26.72 -69.62
CA LEU A 4 -29.25 27.32 -68.43
C LEU A 4 -28.31 27.28 -67.22
N LEU A 5 -28.38 28.32 -66.39
CA LEU A 5 -28.10 28.27 -64.96
C LEU A 5 -29.10 29.22 -64.27
N ILE A 6 -30.10 28.66 -63.60
CA ILE A 6 -31.00 29.41 -62.71
C ILE A 6 -30.94 28.70 -61.35
N GLN A 7 -30.54 29.45 -60.34
CA GLN A 7 -30.47 29.04 -58.94
C GLN A 7 -31.88 28.81 -58.39
N PHE A 8 -32.09 27.66 -57.75
CA PHE A 8 -33.20 27.43 -56.82
C PHE A 8 -32.63 27.30 -55.40
N VAL A 9 -33.00 28.23 -54.54
CA VAL A 9 -32.78 28.17 -53.10
C VAL A 9 -33.86 27.26 -52.52
N ILE A 10 -33.48 26.07 -52.04
CA ILE A 10 -34.36 25.17 -51.30
C ILE A 10 -34.25 25.54 -49.82
N ILE A 11 -35.32 26.13 -49.28
CA ILE A 11 -35.53 26.31 -47.85
C ILE A 11 -36.05 24.98 -47.30
N CYS A 12 -35.18 24.19 -46.68
CA CYS A 12 -35.58 23.01 -45.91
C CYS A 12 -36.03 23.44 -44.51
N PHE A 13 -37.34 23.39 -44.28
CA PHE A 13 -37.93 23.36 -42.94
C PHE A 13 -37.52 22.04 -42.26
N VAL A 14 -36.56 22.08 -41.34
CA VAL A 14 -36.28 20.95 -40.45
C VAL A 14 -37.31 21.02 -39.31
N LEU A 15 -38.36 20.21 -39.44
CA LEU A 15 -39.23 19.84 -38.32
C LEU A 15 -38.36 19.18 -37.26
N THR A 16 -38.08 19.89 -36.16
CA THR A 16 -37.54 19.29 -34.94
C THR A 16 -38.65 18.44 -34.32
N GLY A 17 -38.72 17.18 -34.74
CA GLY A 17 -39.30 16.15 -33.91
C GLY A 17 -38.47 16.08 -32.63
N ILE A 18 -39.08 16.38 -31.49
CA ILE A 18 -38.51 16.00 -30.20
C ILE A 18 -38.62 14.47 -30.16
N SER A 19 -37.61 13.79 -30.70
CA SER A 19 -37.40 12.39 -30.37
C SER A 19 -37.09 12.36 -28.88
N SER A 20 -38.03 11.82 -28.08
CA SER A 20 -37.69 11.41 -26.73
C SER A 20 -36.46 10.52 -26.85
N ILE A 21 -35.34 10.93 -26.25
CA ILE A 21 -34.22 10.03 -26.05
C ILE A 21 -34.75 8.99 -25.06
N ALA A 22 -35.24 7.87 -25.59
CA ALA A 22 -35.38 6.67 -24.79
C ALA A 22 -33.95 6.30 -24.39
N ASN A 23 -33.64 6.45 -23.10
CA ASN A 23 -32.39 5.98 -22.54
C ASN A 23 -32.23 4.48 -22.89
N ALA A 24 -31.04 4.10 -23.34
CA ALA A 24 -30.75 2.72 -23.67
C ALA A 24 -30.84 1.87 -22.40
N GLN A 25 -31.71 0.86 -22.43
CA GLN A 25 -31.89 -0.13 -21.37
C GLN A 25 -30.63 -1.01 -21.28
N MET A 26 -30.09 -1.26 -20.08
CA MET A 26 -28.83 -2.00 -19.92
C MET A 26 -28.94 -3.49 -20.26
N TYR A 27 -30.03 -4.12 -19.80
CA TYR A 27 -30.45 -5.49 -20.05
C TYR A 27 -31.97 -5.55 -20.07
N THR A 28 -32.55 -6.49 -20.81
CA THR A 28 -34.01 -6.65 -20.95
C THR A 28 -34.74 -6.85 -19.61
N ASP A 29 -34.10 -7.47 -18.63
CA ASP A 29 -34.61 -7.71 -17.27
C ASP A 29 -34.13 -6.68 -16.22
N VAL A 30 -33.33 -5.68 -16.64
CA VAL A 30 -32.84 -4.57 -15.79
C VAL A 30 -33.19 -3.22 -16.43
N PRO A 31 -34.48 -2.83 -16.45
CA PRO A 31 -34.89 -1.49 -16.90
C PRO A 31 -34.38 -0.38 -15.96
N ASP A 32 -34.48 0.88 -16.39
CA ASP A 32 -33.99 2.06 -15.64
C ASP A 32 -34.60 2.21 -14.23
N ASN A 33 -35.81 1.72 -14.03
CA ASN A 33 -36.51 1.75 -12.75
C ASN A 33 -36.28 0.49 -11.89
N HIS A 34 -35.44 -0.46 -12.35
CA HIS A 34 -35.14 -1.68 -11.61
C HIS A 34 -34.39 -1.34 -10.31
N HIS A 35 -34.67 -2.07 -9.22
CA HIS A 35 -34.08 -1.75 -7.91
C HIS A 35 -32.55 -1.91 -7.88
N LEU A 36 -31.97 -2.74 -8.76
CA LEU A 36 -30.50 -2.90 -8.92
C LEU A 36 -29.87 -1.99 -9.97
N HIS A 37 -30.62 -1.04 -10.55
CA HIS A 37 -30.11 -0.22 -11.64
C HIS A 37 -28.81 0.52 -11.24
N LYS A 38 -28.71 0.97 -9.99
CA LYS A 38 -27.50 1.64 -9.46
C LYS A 38 -26.29 0.71 -9.41
N GLU A 39 -26.48 -0.51 -8.91
CA GLU A 39 -25.45 -1.54 -8.85
C GLU A 39 -24.93 -1.87 -10.25
N PHE A 40 -25.82 -2.04 -11.23
CA PHE A 40 -25.46 -2.31 -12.62
C PHE A 40 -24.70 -1.14 -13.26
N THR A 41 -25.17 0.10 -13.04
CA THR A 41 -24.49 1.32 -13.51
C THR A 41 -23.04 1.35 -13.02
N VAL A 42 -22.82 1.08 -11.73
CA VAL A 42 -21.50 1.07 -11.12
C VAL A 42 -20.61 0.00 -11.76
N LEU A 43 -21.12 -1.22 -11.94
CA LEU A 43 -20.33 -2.31 -12.51
C LEU A 43 -20.01 -2.12 -14.00
N ILE A 44 -20.95 -1.60 -14.78
CA ILE A 44 -20.72 -1.25 -16.20
C ILE A 44 -19.68 -0.13 -16.31
N SER A 45 -19.82 0.94 -15.52
CA SER A 45 -18.87 2.07 -15.55
C SER A 45 -17.44 1.68 -15.17
N LYS A 46 -17.28 0.61 -14.39
CA LYS A 46 -15.98 0.04 -13.98
C LYS A 46 -15.49 -1.07 -14.92
N GLY A 47 -16.22 -1.40 -15.99
CA GLY A 47 -15.88 -2.44 -16.96
C GLY A 47 -16.04 -3.87 -16.43
N VAL A 48 -16.75 -4.05 -15.31
CA VAL A 48 -17.02 -5.38 -14.72
C VAL A 48 -18.12 -6.09 -15.47
N LEU A 49 -19.16 -5.36 -15.87
CA LEU A 49 -20.23 -5.82 -16.74
C LEU A 49 -20.16 -5.10 -18.09
N THR A 50 -20.71 -5.74 -19.11
CA THR A 50 -20.86 -5.16 -20.46
C THR A 50 -22.34 -4.95 -20.72
N GLU A 51 -22.73 -3.75 -21.13
CA GLU A 51 -24.12 -3.44 -21.48
C GLU A 51 -24.61 -4.29 -22.65
N GLN A 52 -25.76 -4.95 -22.51
CA GLN A 52 -26.37 -5.80 -23.54
C GLN A 52 -27.90 -5.56 -23.58
N PRO A 53 -28.35 -4.47 -24.22
CA PRO A 53 -29.74 -4.02 -24.17
C PRO A 53 -30.78 -5.04 -24.67
N ASN A 54 -30.35 -6.00 -25.50
CA ASN A 54 -31.20 -7.00 -26.13
C ASN A 54 -31.10 -8.38 -25.46
N GLU A 55 -30.36 -8.52 -24.35
CA GLU A 55 -30.17 -9.79 -23.64
C GLU A 55 -30.72 -9.71 -22.21
N ASP A 56 -31.07 -10.88 -21.67
CA ASP A 56 -31.49 -11.07 -20.27
C ASP A 56 -30.24 -11.33 -19.42
N PHE A 57 -30.04 -10.57 -18.34
CA PHE A 57 -28.94 -10.79 -17.40
C PHE A 57 -29.12 -12.09 -16.59
N ARG A 58 -30.35 -12.60 -16.50
CA ARG A 58 -30.78 -13.82 -15.79
C ARG A 58 -30.67 -13.64 -14.28
N LEU A 59 -31.22 -12.53 -13.76
CA LEU A 59 -31.08 -12.09 -12.36
C LEU A 59 -31.30 -13.18 -11.30
N THR A 60 -32.27 -14.07 -11.50
CA THR A 60 -32.68 -15.08 -10.51
C THR A 60 -31.98 -16.43 -10.65
N THR A 61 -31.13 -16.59 -11.66
CA THR A 61 -30.39 -17.84 -11.88
C THR A 61 -29.16 -17.91 -10.98
N ALA A 62 -28.67 -19.12 -10.71
CA ALA A 62 -27.43 -19.29 -9.96
C ALA A 62 -26.24 -18.88 -10.82
N ILE A 63 -25.31 -18.10 -10.26
CA ILE A 63 -24.08 -17.73 -10.98
C ILE A 63 -23.14 -18.94 -11.07
N THR A 64 -22.54 -19.14 -12.24
CA THR A 64 -21.54 -20.19 -12.41
C THR A 64 -20.19 -19.77 -11.82
N ARG A 65 -19.31 -20.75 -11.55
CA ARG A 65 -17.93 -20.48 -11.13
C ARG A 65 -17.17 -19.62 -12.13
N TYR A 66 -17.32 -19.89 -13.43
CA TYR A 66 -16.65 -19.10 -14.47
C TYR A 66 -17.17 -17.66 -14.54
N GLU A 67 -18.48 -17.45 -14.49
CA GLU A 67 -19.07 -16.11 -14.53
C GLU A 67 -18.60 -15.25 -13.34
N ALA A 68 -18.52 -15.85 -12.14
CA ALA A 68 -17.93 -15.19 -10.99
C ALA A 68 -16.43 -14.90 -11.17
N ALA A 69 -15.67 -15.83 -11.77
CA ALA A 69 -14.26 -15.64 -12.08
C ALA A 69 -14.03 -14.48 -13.05
N GLU A 70 -14.83 -14.42 -14.11
CA GLU A 70 -14.79 -13.33 -15.09
C GLU A 70 -15.09 -11.98 -14.43
N MET A 71 -16.18 -11.88 -13.66
CA MET A 71 -16.51 -10.65 -12.94
C MET A 71 -15.39 -10.23 -11.98
N ILE A 72 -14.79 -11.17 -11.25
CA ILE A 72 -13.67 -10.89 -10.35
C ILE A 72 -12.44 -10.41 -11.14
N VAL A 73 -12.05 -11.08 -12.22
CA VAL A 73 -10.88 -10.70 -13.02
C VAL A 73 -11.05 -9.30 -13.60
N ARG A 74 -12.24 -8.99 -14.15
CA ARG A 74 -12.56 -7.66 -14.65
C ARG A 74 -12.54 -6.61 -13.53
N ALA A 75 -13.11 -6.92 -12.37
CA ALA A 75 -13.12 -6.02 -11.21
C ALA A 75 -11.72 -5.74 -10.64
N LEU A 76 -10.82 -6.73 -10.69
CA LEU A 76 -9.42 -6.57 -10.29
C LEU A 76 -8.58 -5.85 -11.36
N ASN A 77 -9.10 -5.73 -12.59
CA ASN A 77 -8.42 -5.14 -13.74
C ASN A 77 -7.01 -5.71 -13.95
N VAL A 78 -6.90 -7.04 -13.87
CA VAL A 78 -5.66 -7.79 -14.06
C VAL A 78 -5.57 -8.35 -15.47
N THR A 79 -4.35 -8.39 -16.03
CA THR A 79 -4.12 -8.99 -17.34
C THR A 79 -4.19 -10.51 -17.26
N THR A 80 -4.87 -11.17 -18.19
CA THR A 80 -5.03 -12.64 -18.23
C THR A 80 -3.82 -13.38 -18.82
N GLN A 81 -2.63 -12.81 -18.73
CA GLN A 81 -1.38 -13.44 -19.15
C GLN A 81 -0.78 -14.17 -17.95
N THR A 82 -0.83 -15.50 -17.98
CA THR A 82 -0.35 -16.34 -16.87
C THR A 82 1.02 -16.93 -17.13
N SER A 83 1.77 -17.16 -16.06
CA SER A 83 3.13 -17.71 -16.12
C SER A 83 3.13 -19.22 -16.42
N THR A 84 2.02 -19.88 -16.11
CA THR A 84 1.79 -21.33 -16.24
C THR A 84 0.30 -21.59 -16.48
N ILE A 85 -0.04 -22.51 -17.38
CA ILE A 85 -1.42 -22.93 -17.62
C ILE A 85 -1.72 -24.10 -16.65
N PRO A 86 -2.69 -23.97 -15.73
CA PRO A 86 -3.08 -25.06 -14.84
C PRO A 86 -3.78 -26.19 -15.60
N THR A 87 -3.69 -27.41 -15.08
CA THR A 87 -4.40 -28.58 -15.61
C THR A 87 -5.59 -28.92 -14.71
N TYR A 88 -6.75 -29.13 -15.33
CA TYR A 88 -7.97 -29.62 -14.67
C TYR A 88 -8.51 -30.84 -15.43
N ASN A 89 -9.25 -31.71 -14.75
CA ASN A 89 -9.84 -32.87 -15.44
C ASN A 89 -11.06 -32.49 -16.30
N ASP A 90 -11.63 -31.30 -16.11
CA ASP A 90 -12.89 -30.86 -16.71
C ASP A 90 -12.79 -29.56 -17.51
N VAL A 91 -11.57 -29.09 -17.77
CA VAL A 91 -11.32 -27.92 -18.63
C VAL A 91 -10.15 -28.24 -19.56
N ASP A 92 -10.39 -28.14 -20.87
CA ASP A 92 -9.37 -28.29 -21.90
C ASP A 92 -8.37 -27.11 -21.85
N GLN A 93 -7.09 -27.34 -22.15
CA GLN A 93 -6.07 -26.30 -22.20
C GLN A 93 -6.34 -25.26 -23.30
N GLU A 94 -7.07 -25.63 -24.36
CA GLU A 94 -7.48 -24.75 -25.45
C GLU A 94 -8.85 -24.10 -25.21
N ASP A 95 -9.50 -24.34 -24.07
CA ASP A 95 -10.78 -23.72 -23.74
C ASP A 95 -10.64 -22.18 -23.77
N PRO A 96 -11.52 -21.44 -24.49
CA PRO A 96 -11.44 -19.98 -24.57
C PRO A 96 -11.56 -19.29 -23.20
N ARG A 97 -12.09 -19.98 -22.19
CA ARG A 97 -12.20 -19.53 -20.79
C ARG A 97 -10.89 -19.67 -20.01
N MET A 98 -9.92 -20.44 -20.53
CA MET A 98 -8.66 -20.79 -19.86
C MET A 98 -7.85 -19.57 -19.39
N PRO A 99 -7.74 -18.44 -20.12
CA PRO A 99 -7.00 -17.28 -19.62
C PRO A 99 -7.55 -16.73 -18.30
N ILE A 100 -8.87 -16.66 -18.14
CA ILE A 100 -9.52 -16.20 -16.90
C ILE A 100 -9.36 -17.26 -15.81
N ILE A 101 -9.60 -18.54 -16.14
CA ILE A 101 -9.46 -19.66 -15.21
C ILE A 101 -8.04 -19.72 -14.65
N ALA A 102 -7.04 -19.69 -15.51
CA ALA A 102 -5.64 -19.66 -15.12
C ALA A 102 -5.31 -18.45 -14.23
N THR A 103 -5.89 -17.28 -14.52
CA THR A 103 -5.66 -16.06 -13.75
C THR A 103 -6.17 -16.19 -12.31
N VAL A 104 -7.42 -16.64 -12.11
CA VAL A 104 -7.97 -16.79 -10.75
C VAL A 104 -7.28 -17.90 -9.96
N THR A 105 -6.71 -18.89 -10.65
CA THR A 105 -5.90 -19.95 -10.04
C THR A 105 -4.52 -19.47 -9.64
N GLU A 106 -3.82 -18.74 -10.51
CA GLU A 106 -2.50 -18.15 -10.22
C GLU A 106 -2.58 -17.13 -9.07
N LEU A 107 -3.69 -16.37 -8.99
CA LEU A 107 -3.97 -15.47 -7.88
C LEU A 107 -4.40 -16.20 -6.60
N GLY A 108 -4.66 -17.51 -6.66
CA GLY A 108 -5.10 -18.31 -5.52
C GLY A 108 -6.51 -17.97 -5.03
N ILE A 109 -7.32 -17.29 -5.87
CA ILE A 109 -8.71 -16.91 -5.58
C ILE A 109 -9.62 -18.12 -5.76
N MET A 110 -9.45 -18.87 -6.84
CA MET A 110 -10.21 -20.10 -7.10
C MET A 110 -9.26 -21.29 -7.10
N LYS A 111 -9.54 -22.27 -6.24
CA LYS A 111 -8.84 -23.57 -6.23
C LYS A 111 -9.66 -24.63 -6.94
N ASP A 112 -8.98 -25.69 -7.35
CA ASP A 112 -9.61 -26.90 -7.85
C ASP A 112 -10.46 -27.56 -6.74
N ILE A 113 -11.46 -28.32 -7.18
CA ILE A 113 -12.30 -29.16 -6.34
C ILE A 113 -12.08 -30.59 -6.83
N ASN A 114 -11.22 -31.34 -6.15
CA ASN A 114 -10.82 -32.70 -6.53
C ASN A 114 -10.26 -32.77 -7.97
N GLY A 115 -9.40 -31.82 -8.34
CA GLY A 115 -8.80 -31.74 -9.68
C GLY A 115 -9.69 -31.10 -10.77
N ASN A 116 -10.92 -30.68 -10.42
CA ASN A 116 -11.85 -30.04 -11.36
C ASN A 116 -11.96 -28.53 -11.08
N PHE A 117 -12.05 -27.71 -12.12
CA PHE A 117 -12.39 -26.29 -11.97
C PHE A 117 -13.91 -26.07 -11.85
N ASN A 118 -14.70 -26.91 -12.51
CA ASN A 118 -16.16 -26.88 -12.62
C ASN A 118 -16.71 -25.53 -13.11
N PRO A 119 -16.36 -25.09 -14.33
CA PRO A 119 -16.65 -23.73 -14.80
C PRO A 119 -18.14 -23.41 -14.88
N ASP A 120 -18.97 -24.39 -15.26
CA ASP A 120 -20.41 -24.22 -15.47
C ASP A 120 -21.25 -24.59 -14.22
N GLY A 121 -20.59 -25.11 -13.19
CA GLY A 121 -21.24 -25.44 -11.92
C GLY A 121 -21.62 -24.20 -11.11
N PRO A 122 -22.75 -24.23 -10.37
CA PRO A 122 -23.17 -23.10 -9.55
C PRO A 122 -22.27 -22.93 -8.32
N LEU A 123 -22.03 -21.68 -7.92
CA LEU A 123 -21.41 -21.37 -6.63
C LEU A 123 -22.42 -21.51 -5.48
N THR A 124 -21.96 -21.99 -4.33
CA THR A 124 -22.71 -21.80 -3.07
C THR A 124 -22.47 -20.41 -2.49
N ARG A 125 -23.34 -19.97 -1.59
CA ARG A 125 -23.18 -18.70 -0.88
C ARG A 125 -21.89 -18.65 -0.06
N ALA A 126 -21.52 -19.76 0.59
CA ALA A 126 -20.25 -19.88 1.31
C ALA A 126 -19.05 -19.75 0.39
N GLN A 127 -19.06 -20.43 -0.77
CA GLN A 127 -17.98 -20.32 -1.74
C GLN A 127 -17.87 -18.89 -2.27
N ALA A 128 -18.97 -18.26 -2.68
CA ALA A 128 -18.94 -16.87 -3.12
C ALA A 128 -18.42 -15.91 -2.04
N ALA A 129 -18.76 -16.12 -0.76
CA ALA A 129 -18.22 -15.32 0.32
C ALA A 129 -16.69 -15.48 0.47
N ILE A 130 -16.19 -16.71 0.41
CA ILE A 130 -14.75 -17.01 0.39
C ILE A 130 -14.08 -16.30 -0.79
N LEU A 131 -14.64 -16.45 -2.00
CA LEU A 131 -14.09 -15.87 -3.23
C LEU A 131 -14.02 -14.35 -3.17
N LEU A 132 -15.09 -13.69 -2.75
CA LEU A 132 -15.14 -12.22 -2.65
C LEU A 132 -14.21 -11.71 -1.54
N ALA A 133 -14.19 -12.36 -0.37
CA ALA A 133 -13.29 -11.99 0.71
C ALA A 133 -11.81 -12.16 0.31
N GLN A 134 -11.49 -13.24 -0.41
CA GLN A 134 -10.13 -13.50 -0.90
C GLN A 134 -9.73 -12.54 -2.02
N ALA A 135 -10.58 -12.38 -3.04
CA ALA A 135 -10.31 -11.51 -4.19
C ALA A 135 -10.09 -10.05 -3.78
N PHE A 136 -10.88 -9.55 -2.81
CA PHE A 136 -10.83 -8.16 -2.38
C PHE A 136 -10.12 -7.94 -1.04
N HIS A 137 -9.60 -9.01 -0.44
CA HIS A 137 -8.92 -9.00 0.86
C HIS A 137 -9.76 -8.31 1.95
N LEU A 138 -11.01 -8.76 2.11
CA LEU A 138 -11.92 -8.24 3.11
C LEU A 138 -11.59 -8.87 4.47
N GLU A 139 -11.47 -8.05 5.50
CA GLU A 139 -11.17 -8.48 6.88
C GLU A 139 -12.33 -8.12 7.82
N GLY A 140 -12.53 -8.97 8.84
CA GLY A 140 -13.45 -8.73 9.96
C GLY A 140 -12.68 -8.74 11.30
N LYS A 141 -13.14 -7.95 12.26
CA LYS A 141 -12.53 -7.68 13.57
C LYS A 141 -12.91 -8.70 14.63
N ALA A 142 -14.06 -9.38 14.51
CA ALA A 142 -14.49 -10.44 15.44
C ALA A 142 -15.40 -11.47 14.76
N ILE A 143 -15.20 -12.77 14.99
CA ILE A 143 -16.12 -13.81 14.49
C ILE A 143 -17.41 -13.75 15.32
N GLN A 144 -18.49 -13.15 14.80
CA GLN A 144 -19.82 -13.40 15.34
C GLN A 144 -20.23 -14.84 15.00
N THR A 145 -20.95 -15.48 15.92
CA THR A 145 -21.56 -16.78 15.67
C THR A 145 -22.80 -16.60 14.80
N PHE A 146 -22.77 -17.08 13.56
CA PHE A 146 -23.98 -17.26 12.76
C PHE A 146 -24.74 -18.50 13.24
N LYS A 147 -26.07 -18.48 13.17
CA LYS A 147 -26.90 -19.60 13.63
C LYS A 147 -26.68 -20.87 12.81
N ASP A 148 -26.36 -20.72 11.53
CA ASP A 148 -26.21 -21.80 10.55
C ASP A 148 -24.81 -21.89 9.93
N VAL A 149 -23.85 -21.12 10.44
CA VAL A 149 -22.44 -21.21 10.07
C VAL A 149 -21.60 -21.33 11.33
N PRO A 150 -21.22 -22.56 11.73
CA PRO A 150 -20.34 -22.78 12.86
C PRO A 150 -19.02 -22.02 12.68
N VAL A 151 -18.40 -21.57 13.78
CA VAL A 151 -17.11 -20.86 13.76
C VAL A 151 -15.97 -21.70 13.16
N THR A 152 -16.12 -23.03 13.13
CA THR A 152 -15.19 -23.97 12.50
C THR A 152 -15.37 -24.10 10.99
N ASN A 153 -16.45 -23.56 10.43
CA ASN A 153 -16.68 -23.55 8.98
C ASN A 153 -15.69 -22.59 8.31
N SER A 154 -15.05 -23.02 7.23
CA SER A 154 -14.07 -22.21 6.49
C SER A 154 -14.64 -20.90 5.92
N ALA A 155 -15.95 -20.81 5.73
CA ALA A 155 -16.62 -19.59 5.29
C ALA A 155 -16.97 -18.62 6.43
N ALA A 156 -16.86 -19.01 7.71
CA ALA A 156 -17.28 -18.16 8.83
C ALA A 156 -16.56 -16.80 8.85
N ALA A 157 -15.23 -16.79 8.72
CA ALA A 157 -14.45 -15.56 8.69
C ALA A 157 -14.70 -14.72 7.40
N PRO A 158 -14.74 -15.31 6.19
CA PRO A 158 -15.15 -14.60 4.98
C PRO A 158 -16.54 -13.95 5.05
N ILE A 159 -17.54 -14.66 5.58
CA ILE A 159 -18.90 -14.13 5.74
C ILE A 159 -18.89 -12.95 6.72
N GLN A 160 -18.17 -13.09 7.84
CA GLN A 160 -18.01 -12.00 8.80
C GLN A 160 -17.36 -10.76 8.17
N ALA A 161 -16.33 -10.95 7.35
CA ALA A 161 -15.70 -9.85 6.63
C ALA A 161 -16.69 -9.12 5.71
N LEU A 162 -17.58 -9.85 5.02
CA LEU A 162 -18.63 -9.24 4.21
C LEU A 162 -19.65 -8.44 5.05
N VAL A 163 -20.01 -8.94 6.24
CA VAL A 163 -20.93 -8.23 7.16
C VAL A 163 -20.29 -6.95 7.68
N GLU A 164 -19.05 -7.01 8.17
CA GLU A 164 -18.37 -5.85 8.76
C GLU A 164 -18.00 -4.78 7.75
N ASN A 165 -17.80 -5.16 6.50
CA ASN A 165 -17.61 -4.22 5.41
C ASN A 165 -18.93 -3.72 4.81
N GLU A 166 -20.08 -4.03 5.45
CA GLU A 166 -21.42 -3.57 5.07
C GLU A 166 -21.83 -4.00 3.65
N ILE A 167 -21.25 -5.11 3.18
CA ILE A 167 -21.53 -5.69 1.85
C ILE A 167 -22.79 -6.54 1.92
N ILE A 168 -22.94 -7.32 2.99
CA ILE A 168 -24.12 -8.16 3.24
C ILE A 168 -24.73 -7.84 4.60
N PHE A 169 -26.02 -8.09 4.73
CA PHE A 169 -26.76 -7.98 5.99
C PHE A 169 -27.39 -9.35 6.32
N VAL A 170 -27.11 -9.87 7.52
CA VAL A 170 -27.62 -11.19 7.97
C VAL A 170 -28.79 -11.09 8.97
N GLY A 171 -29.26 -9.87 9.28
CA GLY A 171 -30.38 -9.62 10.18
C GLY A 171 -30.17 -10.08 11.62
N LYS A 172 -31.10 -9.73 12.52
CA LYS A 172 -31.06 -10.14 13.94
C LYS A 172 -31.08 -11.67 14.15
N GLN A 173 -31.55 -12.43 13.16
CA GLN A 173 -31.63 -13.89 13.24
C GLN A 173 -30.29 -14.59 12.93
N GLY A 174 -29.33 -13.89 12.30
CA GLY A 174 -27.97 -14.41 12.06
C GLY A 174 -27.90 -15.64 11.15
N VAL A 175 -28.81 -15.76 10.17
CA VAL A 175 -28.88 -16.92 9.24
C VAL A 175 -28.29 -16.53 7.88
N PHE A 176 -27.22 -17.19 7.44
CA PHE A 176 -26.52 -16.88 6.19
C PHE A 176 -26.88 -17.79 5.01
N ARG A 177 -27.27 -19.04 5.27
CA ARG A 177 -27.56 -20.14 4.33
C ARG A 177 -26.34 -20.55 3.48
N PRO A 178 -25.25 -21.07 4.10
CA PRO A 178 -23.96 -21.28 3.41
C PRO A 178 -24.04 -22.22 2.20
N ASN A 179 -24.93 -23.21 2.22
CA ASN A 179 -25.04 -24.24 1.18
C ASN A 179 -26.04 -23.90 0.07
N ALA A 180 -26.82 -22.81 0.20
CA ALA A 180 -27.71 -22.39 -0.87
C ALA A 180 -26.90 -21.86 -2.06
N LYS A 181 -27.45 -22.04 -3.27
CA LYS A 181 -26.85 -21.52 -4.51
C LYS A 181 -26.76 -19.99 -4.44
N MET A 182 -25.64 -19.42 -4.88
CA MET A 182 -25.45 -17.99 -5.01
C MET A 182 -26.22 -17.50 -6.24
N ILE A 183 -27.16 -16.58 -6.04
CA ILE A 183 -27.95 -15.98 -7.10
C ILE A 183 -27.13 -14.89 -7.81
N ARG A 184 -27.30 -14.78 -9.12
CA ARG A 184 -26.53 -13.85 -9.96
C ARG A 184 -26.74 -12.39 -9.57
N SER A 185 -27.97 -11.99 -9.26
CA SER A 185 -28.28 -10.65 -8.76
C SER A 185 -27.65 -10.36 -7.39
N ASP A 186 -27.61 -11.33 -6.48
CA ASP A 186 -26.96 -11.20 -5.18
C ASP A 186 -25.44 -11.01 -5.33
N PHE A 187 -24.78 -11.85 -6.14
CA PHE A 187 -23.34 -11.73 -6.40
C PHE A 187 -23.00 -10.37 -7.04
N THR A 188 -23.82 -9.92 -7.98
CA THR A 188 -23.72 -8.60 -8.62
C THR A 188 -23.83 -7.49 -7.59
N THR A 189 -24.80 -7.57 -6.70
CA THR A 189 -24.99 -6.60 -5.61
C THR A 189 -23.77 -6.56 -4.68
N PHE A 190 -23.23 -7.73 -4.30
CA PHE A 190 -22.07 -7.80 -3.41
C PHE A 190 -20.84 -7.18 -4.09
N MET A 191 -20.62 -7.49 -5.37
CA MET A 191 -19.54 -6.90 -6.16
C MET A 191 -19.68 -5.38 -6.26
N ALA A 192 -20.88 -4.86 -6.52
CA ALA A 192 -21.12 -3.42 -6.60
C ALA A 192 -20.79 -2.72 -5.28
N ARG A 193 -21.20 -3.28 -4.13
CA ARG A 193 -20.91 -2.74 -2.79
C ARG A 193 -19.43 -2.82 -2.38
N ILE A 194 -18.72 -3.82 -2.89
CA ILE A 194 -17.28 -3.93 -2.74
C ILE A 194 -16.59 -2.79 -3.50
N LEU A 195 -17.00 -2.55 -4.74
CA LEU A 195 -16.39 -1.57 -5.64
C LEU A 195 -16.85 -0.13 -5.46
N ASP A 196 -17.99 0.06 -4.79
CA ASP A 196 -18.55 1.36 -4.43
C ASP A 196 -19.17 1.34 -3.02
N PRO A 197 -18.46 1.88 -2.02
CA PRO A 197 -18.95 1.96 -0.65
C PRO A 197 -20.26 2.74 -0.47
N THR A 198 -20.68 3.60 -1.41
CA THR A 198 -21.95 4.33 -1.26
C THR A 198 -23.18 3.43 -1.42
N LEU A 199 -23.00 2.23 -1.97
CA LEU A 199 -24.06 1.23 -2.14
C LEU A 199 -24.18 0.27 -0.94
N ARG A 200 -23.27 0.38 0.04
CA ARG A 200 -23.24 -0.47 1.23
C ARG A 200 -24.45 -0.20 2.12
N GLN A 201 -24.91 -1.25 2.80
CA GLN A 201 -26.06 -1.18 3.69
C GLN A 201 -25.60 -1.14 5.14
N LYS A 202 -25.90 -0.03 5.83
CA LYS A 202 -25.69 0.10 7.27
C LYS A 202 -26.79 -0.65 8.04
N ASP A 203 -26.42 -1.24 9.17
CA ASP A 203 -27.36 -1.89 10.08
C ASP A 203 -28.29 -0.84 10.73
N PRO A 204 -29.62 -0.92 10.54
CA PRO A 204 -30.57 0.01 11.15
C PRO A 204 -30.58 -0.03 12.70
N VAL A 205 -29.97 -1.03 13.35
CA VAL A 205 -30.05 -1.25 14.80
C VAL A 205 -28.88 -0.61 15.56
N LYS A 206 -27.88 -0.03 14.88
CA LYS A 206 -26.71 0.60 15.52
C LYS A 206 -26.87 2.09 15.87
N GLU A 207 -28.04 2.69 15.67
CA GLU A 207 -28.35 4.07 16.06
C GLU A 207 -29.30 4.12 17.27
N VAL A 208 -28.89 3.69 18.48
CA VAL A 208 -29.54 4.13 19.73
C VAL A 208 -28.57 4.06 20.92
N ASP A 209 -28.60 5.11 21.74
CA ASP A 209 -28.13 5.27 23.13
C ASP A 209 -26.66 5.66 23.39
N ASP A 210 -26.37 6.95 23.19
CA ASP A 210 -25.20 7.64 23.75
C ASP A 210 -25.63 9.01 24.34
N GLU A 211 -26.59 9.03 25.28
CA GLU A 211 -26.87 10.21 26.13
C GLU A 211 -27.36 9.78 27.52
N LYS A 212 -26.44 9.75 28.50
CA LYS A 212 -26.62 10.22 29.90
C LYS A 212 -25.39 9.92 30.76
N GLU A 213 -24.61 10.94 31.06
CA GLU A 213 -23.69 10.94 32.21
C GLU A 213 -24.46 11.01 33.54
N PRO A 214 -24.01 10.31 34.60
CA PRO A 214 -24.38 10.65 35.97
C PRO A 214 -23.30 11.50 36.67
N GLU A 215 -23.76 12.45 37.48
CA GLU A 215 -22.97 13.43 38.26
C GLU A 215 -22.04 12.84 39.34
N PRO A 216 -21.01 13.59 39.80
CA PRO A 216 -19.95 13.06 40.66
C PRO A 216 -20.28 13.14 42.17
N ILE A 217 -19.86 12.11 42.92
CA ILE A 217 -19.89 12.08 44.39
C ILE A 217 -18.54 12.58 44.94
N ILE A 218 -18.60 13.56 45.84
CA ILE A 218 -17.47 14.15 46.57
C ILE A 218 -17.12 13.30 47.80
N THR A 219 -15.84 13.10 48.11
CA THR A 219 -15.30 12.95 49.49
C THR A 219 -13.75 13.10 49.52
N PRO A 220 -13.12 13.37 50.69
CA PRO A 220 -12.06 14.37 50.81
C PRO A 220 -10.61 13.85 50.75
N THR A 221 -9.71 14.80 50.50
CA THR A 221 -8.25 14.70 50.37
C THR A 221 -7.52 14.42 51.69
N PRO A 222 -6.37 13.73 51.64
CA PRO A 222 -5.22 14.00 52.50
C PRO A 222 -4.03 14.55 51.70
N GLY A 223 -3.41 15.63 52.20
CA GLY A 223 -2.13 16.18 51.71
C GLY A 223 -0.90 15.53 52.37
N PRO A 224 0.32 16.07 52.17
CA PRO A 224 1.19 15.67 51.07
C PRO A 224 2.47 14.94 51.54
N ILE A 225 2.98 14.04 50.70
CA ILE A 225 4.38 13.57 50.74
C ILE A 225 5.00 13.96 49.39
N PRO A 226 6.10 14.74 49.35
CA PRO A 226 6.71 15.13 48.09
C PRO A 226 7.61 14.01 47.57
N THR A 227 7.21 13.43 46.44
CA THR A 227 8.00 12.46 45.68
C THR A 227 8.19 13.00 44.25
N PRO A 228 9.38 12.85 43.63
CA PRO A 228 9.72 13.52 42.38
C PRO A 228 8.71 13.29 41.26
N GLN A 229 8.37 14.35 40.53
CA GLN A 229 7.35 14.37 39.47
C GLN A 229 7.64 13.34 38.36
N GLU A 230 6.98 12.20 38.43
CA GLU A 230 6.78 11.29 37.30
C GLU A 230 5.58 11.82 36.50
N GLN A 231 5.83 12.36 35.30
CA GLN A 231 4.76 12.86 34.44
C GLN A 231 3.76 11.74 34.11
N PRO A 232 2.45 12.02 34.08
CA PRO A 232 1.44 11.00 33.81
C PRO A 232 1.47 10.51 32.36
N LYS A 233 1.10 9.24 32.18
CA LYS A 233 0.94 8.54 30.91
C LYS A 233 -0.09 9.21 30.00
N SER A 234 0.38 9.93 28.97
CA SER A 234 0.01 9.82 27.55
C SER A 234 0.32 11.16 26.87
N CYS A 235 1.31 11.17 25.99
CA CYS A 235 1.71 12.30 25.15
C CYS A 235 0.79 12.52 23.92
N GLU A 236 -0.32 11.78 23.87
CA GLU A 236 -1.32 11.84 22.82
C GLU A 236 -2.22 13.07 22.97
N ARG A 237 -2.56 13.71 21.85
CA ARG A 237 -3.52 14.83 21.79
C ARG A 237 -4.50 14.64 20.63
N GLU A 238 -5.76 14.96 20.84
CA GLU A 238 -6.74 15.09 19.74
C GLU A 238 -6.56 16.45 19.04
N VAL A 239 -6.57 16.47 17.72
CA VAL A 239 -6.32 17.70 16.94
C VAL A 239 -7.44 18.00 15.94
N GLY A 240 -8.48 17.15 15.86
CA GLY A 240 -9.67 17.32 15.00
C GLY A 240 -9.39 17.24 13.48
N LYS A 241 -8.18 17.57 13.02
CA LYS A 241 -7.73 17.47 11.64
C LYS A 241 -7.09 16.11 11.37
N LYS A 242 -7.51 15.45 10.28
CA LYS A 242 -6.91 14.19 9.83
C LYS A 242 -5.45 14.41 9.41
N THR A 243 -4.58 13.57 9.94
CA THR A 243 -3.20 13.38 9.48
C THR A 243 -3.06 11.98 8.88
N TYR A 244 -2.07 11.77 8.03
CA TYR A 244 -1.92 10.53 7.26
C TYR A 244 -0.55 9.92 7.49
N GLN A 245 -0.50 8.59 7.60
CA GLN A 245 0.70 7.84 7.89
C GLN A 245 0.76 6.54 7.08
N VAL A 246 1.98 6.07 6.84
CA VAL A 246 2.24 4.78 6.19
C VAL A 246 1.98 3.64 7.16
N ASP A 247 1.11 2.70 6.77
CA ASP A 247 0.63 1.57 7.60
C ASP A 247 1.06 0.20 7.07
N VAL A 248 2.18 0.16 6.35
CA VAL A 248 2.88 -1.08 5.95
C VAL A 248 4.36 -0.95 6.29
N SER A 249 5.08 -2.07 6.40
CA SER A 249 6.49 -2.05 6.80
C SER A 249 7.34 -1.13 5.91
N VAL A 250 7.11 -1.19 4.59
CA VAL A 250 7.72 -0.33 3.57
C VAL A 250 6.74 -0.09 2.42
N ALA A 251 6.32 1.16 2.22
CA ALA A 251 5.50 1.55 1.07
C ALA A 251 6.39 2.03 -0.09
N ASN A 252 6.19 1.49 -1.29
CA ASN A 252 6.92 1.90 -2.48
C ASN A 252 6.15 3.01 -3.22
N LEU A 253 6.82 4.13 -3.51
CA LEU A 253 6.23 5.27 -4.21
C LEU A 253 6.59 5.22 -5.69
N TRP A 254 5.56 5.21 -6.52
CA TRP A 254 5.62 5.12 -7.98
C TRP A 254 5.54 6.50 -8.61
N ASN A 255 6.22 6.71 -9.74
CA ASN A 255 6.16 7.99 -10.43
C ASN A 255 4.82 8.21 -11.16
N LYS A 256 4.13 7.11 -11.50
CA LYS A 256 2.76 7.11 -12.04
C LYS A 256 1.96 5.95 -11.42
N ARG A 257 0.66 6.17 -11.28
CA ARG A 257 -0.31 5.15 -10.88
C ARG A 257 -0.45 4.04 -11.94
N ASN A 258 -0.94 2.86 -11.51
CA ASN A 258 -1.23 1.69 -12.36
C ASN A 258 -0.04 1.16 -13.17
N GLN A 259 1.18 1.33 -12.68
CA GLN A 259 2.37 0.80 -13.36
C GLN A 259 2.84 -0.54 -12.81
N SER A 260 2.48 -0.89 -11.58
CA SER A 260 2.91 -2.13 -10.94
C SER A 260 2.55 -3.35 -11.77
N ARG A 261 3.52 -4.26 -11.96
CA ARG A 261 3.32 -5.52 -12.68
C ARG A 261 2.85 -6.61 -11.73
N ALA A 262 2.44 -7.76 -12.26
CA ALA A 262 2.11 -8.94 -11.46
C ALA A 262 3.24 -9.34 -10.48
N VAL A 263 4.50 -9.30 -10.93
CA VAL A 263 5.66 -9.58 -10.07
C VAL A 263 5.79 -8.58 -8.91
N ASP A 264 5.25 -7.37 -9.05
CA ASP A 264 5.31 -6.31 -8.02
C ASP A 264 4.18 -6.39 -7.00
N LEU A 265 3.20 -7.29 -7.21
CA LEU A 265 2.05 -7.46 -6.33
C LEU A 265 2.44 -7.54 -4.84
N PRO A 266 3.45 -8.34 -4.40
CA PRO A 266 3.78 -8.44 -2.98
C PRO A 266 4.28 -7.12 -2.36
N SER A 267 4.74 -6.15 -3.17
CA SER A 267 5.13 -4.81 -2.70
C SER A 267 3.94 -3.84 -2.57
N THR A 268 2.76 -4.20 -3.10
CA THR A 268 1.56 -3.36 -3.14
C THR A 268 0.42 -3.87 -2.25
N LEU A 269 0.56 -5.08 -1.69
CA LEU A 269 -0.36 -5.65 -0.68
C LEU A 269 -0.23 -4.95 0.68
N ASN A 270 -1.20 -5.16 1.55
CA ASN A 270 -1.09 -4.88 2.99
C ASN A 270 -1.48 -6.16 3.75
N PRO A 271 -0.54 -6.83 4.44
CA PRO A 271 0.87 -6.46 4.59
C PRO A 271 1.68 -6.67 3.30
N VAL A 272 2.74 -5.87 3.13
CA VAL A 272 3.73 -6.05 2.06
C VAL A 272 4.64 -7.25 2.36
N ASN A 273 5.18 -7.89 1.32
CA ASN A 273 6.10 -9.02 1.45
C ASN A 273 7.34 -8.85 0.56
N TYR A 274 8.32 -8.09 1.07
CA TYR A 274 9.57 -7.81 0.36
C TYR A 274 10.51 -9.02 0.28
N ASP A 275 10.42 -9.92 1.26
CA ASP A 275 11.18 -11.18 1.24
C ASP A 275 10.67 -12.14 0.15
N LYS A 276 9.44 -11.97 -0.34
CA LYS A 276 8.93 -12.61 -1.56
C LYS A 276 9.23 -11.78 -2.82
N TRP A 277 8.99 -10.46 -2.78
CA TRP A 277 9.10 -9.59 -3.96
C TRP A 277 10.51 -9.50 -4.54
N ILE A 278 11.52 -9.23 -3.70
CA ILE A 278 12.88 -8.97 -4.19
C ILE A 278 13.51 -10.23 -4.80
N PRO A 279 13.35 -11.43 -4.21
CA PRO A 279 13.87 -12.66 -4.81
C PRO A 279 13.08 -13.14 -6.03
N SER A 280 11.78 -12.82 -6.15
CA SER A 280 10.98 -13.24 -7.32
C SER A 280 11.31 -12.47 -8.59
N MET A 281 11.92 -11.28 -8.49
CA MET A 281 12.29 -10.48 -9.64
C MET A 281 13.60 -10.93 -10.31
N SER A 282 13.54 -11.12 -11.63
CA SER A 282 14.72 -11.24 -12.49
C SER A 282 15.53 -9.93 -12.57
N LEU A 283 16.76 -9.98 -13.09
CA LEU A 283 17.57 -8.77 -13.28
C LEU A 283 16.93 -7.76 -14.24
N SER A 284 16.25 -8.21 -15.30
CA SER A 284 15.53 -7.32 -16.21
C SER A 284 14.33 -6.68 -15.50
N GLN A 285 13.65 -7.43 -14.63
CA GLN A 285 12.54 -6.90 -13.84
C GLN A 285 13.00 -5.89 -12.78
N LYS A 286 14.17 -6.09 -12.16
CA LYS A 286 14.82 -5.11 -11.27
C LYS A 286 15.26 -3.86 -12.02
N LYS A 287 15.87 -4.02 -13.20
CA LYS A 287 16.23 -2.89 -14.08
C LYS A 287 15.01 -2.08 -14.49
N TRP A 288 13.88 -2.73 -14.75
CA TRP A 288 12.65 -2.08 -15.19
C TRP A 288 12.11 -1.07 -14.15
N LEU A 289 12.35 -1.28 -12.85
CA LEU A 289 11.95 -0.35 -11.79
C LEU A 289 12.66 1.01 -11.90
N VAL A 290 13.84 1.06 -12.53
CA VAL A 290 14.62 2.28 -12.72
C VAL A 290 13.78 3.32 -13.46
N GLY A 291 13.50 4.44 -12.79
CA GLY A 291 12.67 5.52 -13.31
C GLY A 291 11.18 5.21 -13.35
N ARG A 292 10.69 4.25 -12.55
CA ARG A 292 9.24 3.97 -12.34
C ARG A 292 8.83 4.04 -10.89
N THR A 293 9.76 3.73 -9.99
CA THR A 293 9.62 4.01 -8.57
C THR A 293 10.60 5.12 -8.21
N ASP A 294 10.14 6.03 -7.36
CA ASP A 294 10.89 7.23 -7.01
C ASP A 294 11.55 7.09 -5.63
N THR A 295 10.82 6.58 -4.65
CA THR A 295 11.33 6.37 -3.29
C THR A 295 10.52 5.31 -2.53
N GLN A 296 10.90 5.05 -1.29
CA GLN A 296 10.16 4.26 -0.32
C GLN A 296 9.87 5.08 0.94
N ALA A 297 8.80 4.71 1.64
CA ALA A 297 8.43 5.26 2.94
C ALA A 297 8.35 4.12 3.97
N LEU A 298 8.78 4.40 5.19
CA LEU A 298 8.81 3.41 6.27
C LEU A 298 7.50 3.43 7.07
N PHE A 299 7.23 2.34 7.79
CA PHE A 299 6.11 2.25 8.72
C PHE A 299 6.06 3.44 9.70
N GLY A 300 4.92 4.13 9.76
CA GLY A 300 4.73 5.32 10.60
C GLY A 300 5.16 6.64 9.97
N ASP A 301 5.83 6.64 8.81
CA ASP A 301 6.21 7.87 8.12
C ASP A 301 4.96 8.71 7.83
N LYS A 302 5.04 10.00 8.19
CA LYS A 302 3.96 10.95 7.95
C LYS A 302 3.95 11.38 6.49
N VAL A 303 2.75 11.50 5.94
CA VAL A 303 2.56 11.92 4.56
C VAL A 303 1.52 13.02 4.44
N THR A 304 1.71 13.86 3.42
CA THR A 304 0.71 14.84 2.98
C THR A 304 -0.01 14.29 1.77
N VAL A 305 -1.34 14.17 1.83
CA VAL A 305 -2.16 13.74 0.69
C VAL A 305 -2.28 14.87 -0.33
N ILE A 306 -1.93 14.60 -1.57
CA ILE A 306 -2.02 15.56 -2.70
C ILE A 306 -3.26 15.27 -3.54
N ALA A 307 -3.51 13.99 -3.85
CA ALA A 307 -4.64 13.57 -4.67
C ALA A 307 -5.02 12.11 -4.39
N GLU A 308 -6.28 11.76 -4.64
CA GLU A 308 -6.75 10.38 -4.63
C GLU A 308 -7.36 10.05 -5.99
N GLN A 309 -6.97 8.91 -6.57
CA GLN A 309 -7.48 8.45 -7.87
C GLN A 309 -7.60 6.92 -7.89
N GLY A 310 -8.82 6.43 -7.67
CA GLY A 310 -9.09 4.99 -7.56
C GLY A 310 -8.38 4.36 -6.37
N ASN A 311 -7.69 3.25 -6.60
CA ASN A 311 -6.92 2.51 -5.57
C ASN A 311 -5.56 3.15 -5.24
N TRP A 312 -5.25 4.31 -5.82
CA TRP A 312 -3.97 5.00 -5.64
C TRP A 312 -4.15 6.36 -4.98
N MET A 313 -3.22 6.71 -4.11
CA MET A 313 -3.08 8.04 -3.54
C MET A 313 -1.77 8.64 -4.03
N ARG A 314 -1.79 9.90 -4.44
CA ARG A 314 -0.58 10.69 -4.59
C ARG A 314 -0.31 11.38 -3.26
N VAL A 315 0.82 11.08 -2.65
CA VAL A 315 1.23 11.64 -1.36
C VAL A 315 2.59 12.29 -1.48
N ALA A 316 2.94 13.17 -0.54
CA ALA A 316 4.30 13.63 -0.30
C ALA A 316 4.82 13.12 1.04
N LEU A 317 6.04 12.59 1.06
CA LEU A 317 6.72 12.13 2.27
C LEU A 317 7.36 13.30 2.98
N ASN A 318 6.81 13.69 4.14
CA ASN A 318 7.18 14.93 4.83
C ASN A 318 8.67 14.98 5.19
N ASP A 319 9.23 13.83 5.55
CA ASP A 319 10.62 13.68 5.99
C ASP A 319 11.62 13.60 4.82
N GLN A 320 11.16 13.39 3.59
CA GLN A 320 12.05 13.33 2.43
C GLN A 320 11.99 14.65 1.67
N TYR A 321 12.95 15.54 1.94
CA TYR A 321 13.01 16.84 1.29
C TYR A 321 13.35 16.74 -0.19
N VAL A 322 12.60 17.51 -1.00
CA VAL A 322 12.93 17.86 -2.39
C VAL A 322 12.63 19.35 -2.62
N PRO A 323 13.48 20.08 -3.38
CA PRO A 323 13.34 21.53 -3.53
C PRO A 323 12.09 21.97 -4.31
N TYR A 324 11.49 21.08 -5.10
CA TYR A 324 10.30 21.38 -5.91
C TYR A 324 8.97 21.08 -5.19
N SER A 325 8.99 20.60 -3.94
CA SER A 325 7.79 20.30 -3.16
C SER A 325 7.99 20.62 -1.68
N LYS A 326 7.29 21.65 -1.20
CA LYS A 326 7.30 22.03 0.22
C LYS A 326 6.71 20.95 1.13
N ALA A 327 5.82 20.12 0.60
CA ALA A 327 5.18 19.03 1.35
C ALA A 327 6.08 17.79 1.51
N GLY A 328 7.25 17.77 0.86
CA GLY A 328 8.15 16.61 0.82
C GLY A 328 8.06 15.82 -0.48
N TYR A 329 8.69 14.65 -0.53
CA TYR A 329 8.91 13.87 -1.74
C TYR A 329 7.59 13.30 -2.29
N PRO A 330 7.09 13.75 -3.46
CA PRO A 330 5.82 13.30 -3.98
C PRO A 330 5.93 11.96 -4.72
N GLY A 331 4.88 11.13 -4.63
CA GLY A 331 4.77 9.89 -5.40
C GLY A 331 3.40 9.23 -5.25
N TRP A 332 3.11 8.26 -6.11
CA TRP A 332 1.90 7.45 -6.06
C TRP A 332 2.11 6.20 -5.22
N VAL A 333 1.18 5.94 -4.31
CA VAL A 333 1.19 4.78 -3.43
C VAL A 333 -0.17 4.11 -3.44
N SER A 334 -0.21 2.80 -3.15
CA SER A 334 -1.46 2.09 -2.91
C SER A 334 -2.22 2.78 -1.77
N LYS A 335 -3.51 3.09 -1.98
CA LYS A 335 -4.37 3.68 -0.94
C LYS A 335 -4.40 2.83 0.33
N ARG A 336 -4.22 1.51 0.18
CA ARG A 336 -4.17 0.50 1.25
C ARG A 336 -2.96 0.64 2.19
N HIS A 337 -1.93 1.38 1.76
CA HIS A 337 -0.71 1.61 2.53
C HIS A 337 -0.80 2.84 3.41
N ILE A 338 -1.83 3.67 3.25
CA ILE A 338 -1.99 4.93 3.96
C ILE A 338 -3.20 4.82 4.87
N THR A 339 -3.01 5.13 6.14
CA THR A 339 -4.09 5.29 7.11
C THR A 339 -4.19 6.74 7.55
N SER A 340 -5.32 7.11 8.15
CA SER A 340 -5.54 8.45 8.70
C SER A 340 -5.89 8.40 10.18
N THR A 341 -5.47 9.40 10.94
CA THR A 341 -5.79 9.57 12.35
C THR A 341 -6.05 11.04 12.70
N THR A 342 -6.91 11.31 13.68
CA THR A 342 -7.13 12.65 14.27
C THR A 342 -6.23 12.92 15.48
N LYS A 343 -5.53 11.88 15.94
CA LYS A 343 -4.61 11.92 17.07
C LYS A 343 -3.24 12.40 16.64
N ASN A 344 -2.58 13.14 17.52
CA ASN A 344 -1.21 13.59 17.37
C ASN A 344 -0.36 13.08 18.52
N TYR A 345 0.87 12.69 18.18
CA TYR A 345 1.87 12.10 19.05
C TYR A 345 3.21 12.87 18.99
N ASP A 346 3.21 14.12 18.50
CA ASP A 346 4.42 14.93 18.31
C ASP A 346 5.14 15.29 19.61
N ASP A 347 4.43 15.24 20.74
CA ASP A 347 5.04 15.45 22.06
C ASP A 347 5.57 14.15 22.68
N CYS A 348 5.30 13.01 22.04
CA CYS A 348 5.83 11.75 22.50
C CYS A 348 7.34 11.69 22.26
N SER A 349 8.04 11.07 23.21
CA SER A 349 9.38 10.56 22.91
C SER A 349 9.30 9.60 21.73
N ILE A 350 10.37 9.49 20.96
CA ILE A 350 10.42 8.66 19.77
C ILE A 350 11.36 7.47 19.99
N ALA A 351 11.03 6.34 19.39
CA ALA A 351 11.93 5.19 19.22
C ALA A 351 12.42 5.18 17.78
N ILE A 352 13.73 5.16 17.58
CA ILE A 352 14.38 4.98 16.27
C ILE A 352 14.94 3.57 16.20
N VAL A 353 14.52 2.78 15.21
CA VAL A 353 14.99 1.41 15.02
C VAL A 353 16.45 1.39 14.55
N THR A 354 17.31 0.71 15.32
CA THR A 354 18.74 0.55 15.07
C THR A 354 19.13 -0.87 14.64
N ALA A 355 18.26 -1.86 14.86
CA ALA A 355 18.39 -3.17 14.22
C ALA A 355 18.20 -3.06 12.70
N LYS A 356 18.79 -3.97 11.92
CA LYS A 356 18.55 -3.99 10.45
C LYS A 356 17.05 -4.13 10.18
N LYS A 357 16.42 -5.07 10.88
CA LYS A 357 14.98 -5.23 10.93
C LYS A 357 14.59 -5.49 12.39
N ALA A 358 13.47 -4.96 12.83
CA ALA A 358 12.93 -5.18 14.18
C ALA A 358 11.53 -5.76 14.09
N THR A 359 11.19 -6.70 14.97
CA THR A 359 9.83 -7.24 15.05
C THR A 359 9.03 -6.47 16.10
N LEU A 360 7.93 -5.87 15.68
CA LEU A 360 6.90 -5.41 16.61
C LEU A 360 6.06 -6.60 17.06
N LEU A 361 5.82 -6.68 18.37
CA LEU A 361 5.00 -7.73 18.98
C LEU A 361 3.65 -7.15 19.43
N ASN A 362 2.64 -8.02 19.47
CA ASN A 362 1.40 -7.73 20.17
C ASN A 362 1.65 -7.61 21.68
N LYS A 363 0.65 -7.08 22.41
CA LYS A 363 0.74 -6.86 23.86
C LYS A 363 0.94 -8.15 24.68
N ASP A 364 0.67 -9.32 24.07
CA ASP A 364 0.95 -10.64 24.63
C ASP A 364 2.46 -10.99 24.67
N GLN A 365 3.32 -10.13 24.12
CA GLN A 365 4.79 -10.27 24.04
C GLN A 365 5.27 -11.49 23.24
N LYS A 366 4.39 -12.23 22.59
CA LYS A 366 4.70 -13.50 21.91
C LYS A 366 4.36 -13.43 20.44
N THR A 367 3.20 -12.89 20.11
CA THR A 367 2.68 -12.88 18.76
C THR A 367 3.32 -11.76 17.97
N LYS A 368 3.96 -12.13 16.85
CA LYS A 368 4.54 -11.17 15.91
C LYS A 368 3.41 -10.38 15.25
N TYR A 369 3.55 -9.06 15.23
CA TYR A 369 2.65 -8.17 14.52
C TYR A 369 3.20 -7.85 13.13
N ILE A 370 4.36 -7.19 13.06
CA ILE A 370 5.00 -6.81 11.79
C ILE A 370 6.52 -6.69 11.99
N GLU A 371 7.28 -6.95 10.92
CA GLU A 371 8.70 -6.61 10.85
C GLU A 371 8.86 -5.21 10.23
N ILE A 372 9.65 -4.34 10.86
CA ILE A 372 9.91 -2.95 10.42
C ILE A 372 11.40 -2.74 10.14
N SER A 373 11.70 -1.77 9.26
CA SER A 373 13.07 -1.48 8.82
C SER A 373 13.87 -0.72 9.88
N TYR A 374 15.19 -0.84 9.80
CA TYR A 374 16.11 0.19 10.27
C TYR A 374 15.65 1.59 9.86
N ALA A 375 15.90 2.57 10.74
CA ALA A 375 15.51 3.97 10.60
C ALA A 375 13.99 4.24 10.65
N THR A 376 13.15 3.24 10.94
CA THR A 376 11.75 3.48 11.33
C THR A 376 11.69 4.27 12.63
N ILE A 377 10.83 5.29 12.69
CA ILE A 377 10.64 6.17 13.84
C ILE A 377 9.20 6.04 14.32
N LEU A 378 8.99 5.67 15.58
CA LEU A 378 7.65 5.53 16.16
C LEU A 378 7.53 6.26 17.51
N PRO A 379 6.38 6.89 17.81
CA PRO A 379 6.14 7.51 19.11
C PRO A 379 6.03 6.47 20.23
N ILE A 380 6.68 6.75 21.35
CA ILE A 380 6.70 5.97 22.58
C ILE A 380 5.61 6.51 23.51
N ILE A 381 4.62 5.67 23.81
CA ILE A 381 3.53 6.01 24.74
C ILE A 381 3.95 5.74 26.18
N LYS A 382 4.71 4.67 26.38
CA LYS A 382 5.35 4.31 27.65
C LYS A 382 6.50 3.35 27.38
N GLU A 383 7.28 3.08 28.40
CA GLU A 383 8.32 2.06 28.34
C GLU A 383 8.33 1.23 29.62
N ASP A 384 8.84 0.01 29.51
CA ASP A 384 9.18 -0.84 30.64
C ASP A 384 10.65 -1.28 30.54
N ASN A 385 11.06 -2.26 31.33
CA ASN A 385 12.45 -2.72 31.37
C ASN A 385 12.92 -3.33 30.03
N GLN A 386 12.01 -3.92 29.24
CA GLN A 386 12.36 -4.67 28.02
C GLN A 386 11.86 -4.02 26.73
N PHE A 387 10.76 -3.27 26.80
CA PHE A 387 10.06 -2.77 25.62
C PHE A 387 9.80 -1.27 25.66
N TYR A 388 9.91 -0.65 24.49
CA TYR A 388 9.18 0.58 24.18
C TYR A 388 7.77 0.18 23.73
N HIS A 389 6.74 0.76 24.36
CA HIS A 389 5.35 0.62 23.94
C HIS A 389 5.07 1.72 22.93
N VAL A 390 5.18 1.36 21.65
CA VAL A 390 5.10 2.31 20.54
C VAL A 390 3.69 2.34 19.97
N GLN A 391 3.21 3.53 19.64
CA GLN A 391 1.93 3.68 18.93
C GLN A 391 2.14 3.40 17.44
N THR A 392 1.33 2.50 16.88
CA THR A 392 1.30 2.21 15.44
C THR A 392 0.27 3.08 14.72
N PRO A 393 0.34 3.20 13.38
CA PRO A 393 -0.55 4.06 12.62
C PRO A 393 -2.04 3.70 12.73
N SER A 394 -2.40 2.41 12.64
CA SER A 394 -3.82 1.98 12.65
C SER A 394 -4.23 1.04 13.79
N THR A 395 -3.31 0.27 14.37
CA THR A 395 -3.67 -0.85 15.29
C THR A 395 -3.35 -0.58 16.76
N GLY A 396 -3.08 0.66 17.13
CA GLY A 396 -2.77 1.07 18.50
C GLY A 396 -1.38 0.63 18.97
N ILE A 397 -1.23 0.45 20.29
CA ILE A 397 0.08 0.18 20.89
C ILE A 397 0.61 -1.23 20.54
N LYS A 398 1.89 -1.30 20.16
CA LYS A 398 2.69 -2.52 19.99
C LYS A 398 4.00 -2.43 20.75
N LEU A 399 4.69 -3.55 20.89
CA LEU A 399 5.91 -3.66 21.69
C LEU A 399 7.13 -3.74 20.78
N LEU A 400 8.09 -2.83 20.99
CA LEU A 400 9.39 -2.80 20.33
C LEU A 400 10.47 -3.07 21.36
N LYS A 401 11.33 -4.08 21.13
CA LYS A 401 12.42 -4.40 22.07
C LYS A 401 13.41 -3.23 22.18
N LYS A 402 13.82 -2.89 23.40
CA LYS A 402 14.84 -1.86 23.64
C LYS A 402 16.22 -2.21 23.06
N SER A 403 16.50 -3.50 22.82
CA SER A 403 17.72 -3.94 22.12
C SER A 403 17.77 -3.52 20.65
N ASP A 404 16.60 -3.29 20.04
CA ASP A 404 16.48 -3.10 18.60
C ASP A 404 16.31 -1.63 18.21
N ALA A 405 16.22 -0.73 19.19
CA ALA A 405 15.96 0.69 19.00
C ALA A 405 16.57 1.58 20.09
N LYS A 406 16.68 2.88 19.80
CA LYS A 406 17.07 3.92 20.77
C LYS A 406 15.95 4.93 20.94
N SER A 407 15.74 5.40 22.16
CA SER A 407 14.75 6.44 22.47
C SER A 407 15.36 7.82 22.58
N TYR A 408 14.60 8.83 22.17
CA TYR A 408 14.94 10.24 22.30
C TYR A 408 13.67 11.05 22.58
N LYS A 409 13.77 12.20 23.25
CA LYS A 409 12.62 13.08 23.46
C LYS A 409 12.09 13.61 22.13
N LYS A 410 12.98 14.11 21.27
CA LYS A 410 12.67 14.56 19.90
C LYS A 410 13.77 14.13 18.94
N TYR A 411 13.46 14.17 17.65
CA TYR A 411 14.43 13.88 16.60
C TYR A 411 15.64 14.82 16.62
N SER A 412 15.42 16.10 16.96
CA SER A 412 16.48 17.09 17.15
C SER A 412 17.48 16.75 18.26
N ASP A 413 17.09 15.87 19.18
CA ASP A 413 17.87 15.54 20.38
C ASP A 413 18.79 14.33 20.14
N VAL A 414 18.73 13.72 18.95
CA VAL A 414 19.62 12.63 18.56
C VAL A 414 21.05 13.18 18.50
N PRO A 415 22.00 12.60 19.26
CA PRO A 415 23.38 13.07 19.26
C PRO A 415 24.00 13.01 17.87
N LYS A 416 24.75 14.05 17.50
CA LYS A 416 25.48 14.07 16.23
C LYS A 416 26.42 12.87 16.17
N PRO A 417 26.36 12.05 15.10
CA PRO A 417 27.18 10.87 14.97
C PRO A 417 28.64 11.25 14.64
N THR A 418 29.56 10.35 14.95
CA THR A 418 30.93 10.46 14.43
C THR A 418 31.02 9.88 13.03
N ALA A 419 32.09 10.23 12.30
CA ALA A 419 32.45 9.58 11.04
C ALA A 419 32.51 8.06 11.16
N SER A 420 33.12 7.54 12.23
CA SER A 420 33.22 6.10 12.46
C SER A 420 31.84 5.46 12.67
N THR A 421 30.92 6.15 13.34
CA THR A 421 29.54 5.67 13.54
C THR A 421 28.86 5.47 12.19
N ILE A 422 28.84 6.49 11.33
CA ILE A 422 28.20 6.42 10.00
C ILE A 422 28.83 5.32 9.14
N VAL A 423 30.16 5.23 9.11
CA VAL A 423 30.88 4.22 8.32
C VAL A 423 30.57 2.81 8.81
N ASN A 424 30.59 2.57 10.12
CA ASN A 424 30.33 1.24 10.68
C ASN A 424 28.88 0.81 10.47
N GLU A 425 27.93 1.75 10.58
CA GLU A 425 26.52 1.48 10.34
C GLU A 425 26.24 1.13 8.87
N ALA A 426 26.80 1.90 7.93
CA ALA A 426 26.73 1.57 6.51
C ALA A 426 27.36 0.19 6.20
N LYS A 427 28.50 -0.15 6.82
CA LYS A 427 29.18 -1.45 6.62
C LYS A 427 28.34 -2.64 7.04
N ARG A 428 27.39 -2.49 7.97
CA ARG A 428 26.47 -3.58 8.34
C ARG A 428 25.70 -4.11 7.14
N TYR A 429 25.46 -3.29 6.11
CA TYR A 429 24.68 -3.66 4.94
C TYR A 429 25.50 -4.24 3.79
N LEU A 430 26.81 -4.47 3.97
CA LEU A 430 27.63 -5.18 2.97
C LEU A 430 26.94 -6.47 2.53
N ASN A 431 26.95 -6.69 1.22
CA ASN A 431 26.28 -7.78 0.52
C ASN A 431 24.75 -7.72 0.42
N LEU A 432 24.07 -6.71 0.99
CA LEU A 432 22.63 -6.54 0.77
C LEU A 432 22.38 -6.21 -0.73
N PRO A 433 21.46 -6.91 -1.41
CA PRO A 433 21.14 -6.63 -2.80
C PRO A 433 20.67 -5.19 -3.03
N TYR A 434 21.05 -4.63 -4.18
CA TYR A 434 20.55 -3.34 -4.62
C TYR A 434 19.06 -3.42 -4.94
N LEU A 435 18.30 -2.40 -4.57
CA LEU A 435 16.93 -2.17 -5.02
C LEU A 435 16.76 -0.71 -5.43
N TRP A 436 16.35 -0.46 -6.69
CA TRP A 436 16.06 0.90 -7.15
C TRP A 436 14.96 1.53 -6.29
N ALA A 437 15.09 2.81 -5.94
CA ALA A 437 14.23 3.54 -5.00
C ALA A 437 14.29 3.04 -3.55
N GLY A 438 15.11 2.03 -3.24
CA GLY A 438 15.16 1.37 -1.94
C GLY A 438 15.68 2.27 -0.81
N THR A 439 14.92 2.39 0.28
CA THR A 439 15.30 3.12 1.52
C THR A 439 15.09 2.28 2.78
N SER A 440 15.13 0.95 2.65
CA SER A 440 14.88 0.03 3.76
C SER A 440 15.87 -1.13 3.78
N SER A 441 15.93 -1.84 4.89
CA SER A 441 16.84 -2.98 5.07
C SER A 441 16.50 -4.23 4.27
N TRP A 442 15.43 -4.20 3.46
CA TRP A 442 15.19 -5.22 2.44
C TRP A 442 15.99 -4.95 1.15
N GLY A 443 16.37 -3.70 0.89
CA GLY A 443 17.18 -3.32 -0.26
C GLY A 443 17.33 -1.80 -0.37
N TYR A 444 18.54 -1.35 -0.71
CA TYR A 444 18.86 0.06 -0.87
C TYR A 444 19.31 0.38 -2.28
N ASP A 445 19.03 1.60 -2.75
CA ASP A 445 19.81 2.23 -3.81
C ASP A 445 20.98 3.05 -3.24
N CYS A 446 21.73 3.71 -4.13
CA CYS A 446 22.97 4.40 -3.77
C CYS A 446 22.76 5.52 -2.76
N SER A 447 21.76 6.37 -2.95
CA SER A 447 21.46 7.48 -2.03
C SER A 447 20.58 7.04 -0.87
N GLY A 448 19.78 5.98 -1.03
CA GLY A 448 18.84 5.45 -0.04
C GLY A 448 19.53 4.83 1.18
N ILE A 449 20.64 4.11 1.00
CA ILE A 449 21.42 3.60 2.14
C ILE A 449 22.00 4.75 2.96
N LEU A 450 22.50 5.81 2.30
CA LEU A 450 23.10 6.96 2.98
C LEU A 450 22.01 7.79 3.68
N TYR A 451 20.87 7.99 3.01
CA TYR A 451 19.69 8.59 3.61
C TYR A 451 19.26 7.85 4.88
N ALA A 452 19.15 6.52 4.84
CA ALA A 452 18.71 5.73 5.98
C ALA A 452 19.70 5.79 7.16
N VAL A 453 21.01 5.69 6.89
CA VAL A 453 22.05 5.79 7.93
C VAL A 453 22.03 7.18 8.57
N TYR A 454 22.07 8.26 7.79
CA TYR A 454 22.01 9.61 8.36
C TYR A 454 20.68 9.88 9.10
N ARG A 455 19.54 9.39 8.56
CA ARG A 455 18.21 9.47 9.19
C ARG A 455 18.20 8.83 10.58
N ALA A 456 18.76 7.64 10.74
CA ALA A 456 18.81 6.96 12.03
C ALA A 456 19.68 7.69 13.07
N HIS A 457 20.53 8.62 12.62
CA HIS A 457 21.48 9.38 13.43
C HIS A 457 21.16 10.89 13.46
N GLY A 458 19.89 11.27 13.32
CA GLY A 458 19.44 12.65 13.59
C GLY A 458 19.72 13.65 12.47
N ILE A 459 20.18 13.21 11.30
CA ILE A 459 20.53 14.08 10.18
C ILE A 459 19.67 13.73 8.98
N MET A 460 18.74 14.62 8.62
CA MET A 460 17.93 14.48 7.42
C MET A 460 18.68 15.04 6.20
N ILE A 461 19.29 14.15 5.43
CA ILE A 461 19.88 14.50 4.13
C ILE A 461 18.85 14.33 3.01
N PRO A 462 19.00 14.99 1.84
CA PRO A 462 18.11 14.77 0.71
C PRO A 462 18.05 13.30 0.27
N ARG A 463 16.91 12.85 -0.26
CA ARG A 463 16.71 11.47 -0.71
C ARG A 463 17.55 11.09 -1.94
N ASP A 464 17.66 12.01 -2.90
CA ASP A 464 18.30 11.75 -4.18
C ASP A 464 19.76 12.17 -4.21
N SER A 465 20.61 11.39 -4.88
CA SER A 465 22.05 11.66 -5.01
C SER A 465 22.36 13.05 -5.57
N PHE A 466 21.59 13.54 -6.54
CA PHE A 466 21.81 14.86 -7.14
C PHE A 466 21.44 16.02 -6.21
N TYR A 467 20.51 15.83 -5.27
CA TYR A 467 20.26 16.81 -4.21
C TYR A 467 21.23 16.66 -3.04
N GLN A 468 21.64 15.43 -2.72
CA GLN A 468 22.71 15.20 -1.74
C GLN A 468 24.01 15.91 -2.17
N ALA A 469 24.29 15.98 -3.47
CA ALA A 469 25.46 16.64 -4.05
C ALA A 469 25.44 18.17 -3.94
N THR A 470 24.30 18.78 -3.60
CA THR A 470 24.17 20.25 -3.45
C THR A 470 24.04 20.69 -1.98
N GLY A 471 23.68 19.79 -1.08
CA GLY A 471 23.68 20.04 0.37
C GLY A 471 25.06 19.88 1.03
N GLY A 472 25.11 20.09 2.35
CA GLY A 472 26.33 19.95 3.16
C GLY A 472 27.48 20.89 2.76
N LYS A 473 28.63 20.72 3.41
CA LYS A 473 29.86 21.48 3.09
C LYS A 473 30.59 20.81 1.92
N ALA A 474 30.97 21.59 0.90
CA ALA A 474 31.82 21.09 -0.19
C ALA A 474 33.21 20.68 0.34
N VAL A 475 33.71 19.52 -0.11
CA VAL A 475 35.02 18.99 0.27
C VAL A 475 35.87 18.75 -0.98
N ALA A 476 37.10 19.28 -0.98
CA ALA A 476 38.04 18.99 -2.05
C ALA A 476 38.54 17.54 -1.95
N LYS A 477 38.83 16.90 -3.08
CA LYS A 477 39.22 15.48 -3.14
C LYS A 477 40.41 15.12 -2.23
N LYS A 478 41.36 16.04 -2.06
CA LYS A 478 42.54 15.87 -1.19
C LYS A 478 42.21 15.92 0.31
N ASP A 479 41.06 16.51 0.67
CA ASP A 479 40.63 16.74 2.05
C ASP A 479 39.51 15.76 2.48
N LEU A 480 39.32 14.68 1.70
CA LEU A 480 38.34 13.64 1.97
C LEU A 480 38.64 12.97 3.31
N GLN A 481 37.59 12.84 4.12
CA GLN A 481 37.61 12.16 5.40
C GLN A 481 36.51 11.10 5.43
N PRO A 482 36.71 9.97 6.15
CA PRO A 482 35.64 8.99 6.35
C PRO A 482 34.34 9.68 6.77
N GLY A 483 33.20 9.28 6.20
CA GLY A 483 31.92 9.93 6.42
C GLY A 483 31.49 10.89 5.29
N ASP A 484 32.44 11.41 4.50
CA ASP A 484 32.12 12.25 3.34
C ASP A 484 31.35 11.47 2.27
N LEU A 485 30.37 12.11 1.65
CA LEU A 485 29.67 11.59 0.49
C LEU A 485 30.43 11.97 -0.77
N VAL A 486 30.77 10.99 -1.62
CA VAL A 486 31.45 11.18 -2.91
C VAL A 486 30.47 10.97 -4.05
N PHE A 487 30.48 11.86 -5.04
CA PHE A 487 29.47 11.90 -6.09
C PHE A 487 30.06 11.58 -7.46
N PHE A 488 29.22 11.03 -8.34
CA PHE A 488 29.59 10.72 -9.71
C PHE A 488 28.54 11.21 -10.69
N ALA A 489 29.01 11.80 -11.78
CA ALA A 489 28.16 12.45 -12.78
C ALA A 489 28.50 11.98 -14.20
N TYR A 490 27.52 12.08 -15.09
CA TYR A 490 27.72 11.83 -16.52
C TYR A 490 28.78 12.77 -17.11
N ASN A 491 29.19 12.54 -18.36
CA ASN A 491 30.13 13.40 -19.10
C ASN A 491 31.47 13.60 -18.37
N GLY A 492 31.99 12.55 -17.74
CA GLY A 492 33.28 12.59 -17.05
C GLY A 492 33.28 13.48 -15.80
N GLY A 493 32.17 13.49 -15.06
CA GLY A 493 32.06 14.22 -13.79
C GLY A 493 31.50 15.64 -13.88
N THR A 494 31.17 16.13 -15.08
CA THR A 494 30.66 17.49 -15.32
C THR A 494 29.16 17.57 -15.59
N GLY A 495 28.50 16.43 -15.84
CA GLY A 495 27.07 16.37 -16.14
C GLY A 495 26.18 16.24 -14.91
N LYS A 496 24.99 15.64 -15.09
CA LYS A 496 24.07 15.34 -13.99
C LYS A 496 24.64 14.23 -13.10
N VAL A 497 24.60 14.44 -11.79
CA VAL A 497 24.94 13.41 -10.78
C VAL A 497 23.95 12.25 -10.89
N TYR A 498 24.48 11.03 -10.97
CA TYR A 498 23.69 9.79 -11.09
C TYR A 498 24.00 8.78 -9.99
N HIS A 499 25.09 8.97 -9.23
CA HIS A 499 25.53 8.02 -8.22
C HIS A 499 26.24 8.71 -7.05
N VAL A 500 26.18 8.06 -5.88
CA VAL A 500 26.82 8.51 -4.65
C VAL A 500 27.39 7.31 -3.89
N GLY A 501 28.51 7.52 -3.19
CA GLY A 501 29.08 6.57 -2.24
C GLY A 501 29.51 7.26 -0.95
N LEU A 502 29.71 6.48 0.10
CA LEU A 502 30.28 6.92 1.36
C LEU A 502 31.79 6.69 1.34
N TYR A 503 32.59 7.74 1.45
CA TYR A 503 34.02 7.59 1.61
C TYR A 503 34.34 6.98 2.98
N ILE A 504 35.18 5.94 2.99
CA ILE A 504 35.51 5.18 4.20
C ILE A 504 36.99 5.22 4.56
N GLY A 505 37.76 6.12 3.94
CA GLY A 505 39.21 6.21 4.08
C GLY A 505 39.97 5.41 3.01
N ASN A 506 41.29 5.58 2.96
CA ASN A 506 42.22 4.81 2.12
C ASN A 506 41.85 4.77 0.62
N GLY A 507 41.22 5.84 0.11
CA GLY A 507 40.80 5.89 -1.29
C GLY A 507 39.62 4.97 -1.63
N GLN A 508 38.91 4.44 -0.64
CA GLN A 508 37.79 3.52 -0.82
C GLN A 508 36.45 4.19 -0.50
N MET A 509 35.39 3.65 -1.11
CA MET A 509 34.01 4.01 -0.78
C MET A 509 33.12 2.78 -0.62
N LEU A 510 32.11 2.89 0.23
CA LEU A 510 30.99 1.96 0.33
C LEU A 510 29.80 2.51 -0.45
N HIS A 511 29.13 1.68 -1.24
CA HIS A 511 27.94 2.08 -1.99
C HIS A 511 27.04 0.90 -2.39
N ALA A 512 25.85 1.21 -2.91
CA ALA A 512 24.98 0.27 -3.62
C ALA A 512 24.93 0.68 -5.11
N PRO A 513 25.66 0.01 -6.03
CA PRO A 513 26.00 0.63 -7.31
C PRO A 513 24.94 0.52 -8.41
N HIS A 514 24.26 -0.62 -8.54
CA HIS A 514 23.23 -0.82 -9.57
C HIS A 514 22.41 -2.09 -9.33
N TYR A 515 21.30 -2.25 -10.07
CA TYR A 515 20.32 -3.34 -9.99
C TYR A 515 20.85 -4.78 -10.12
N ALA A 516 22.07 -4.95 -10.63
CA ALA A 516 22.73 -6.25 -10.79
C ALA A 516 23.86 -6.45 -9.78
N SER A 517 23.86 -5.68 -8.70
CA SER A 517 24.89 -5.70 -7.68
C SER A 517 24.30 -5.67 -6.27
N LYS A 518 25.19 -5.56 -5.31
CA LYS A 518 24.93 -5.52 -3.87
C LYS A 518 25.77 -4.42 -3.25
N VAL A 519 25.47 -4.06 -2.02
CA VAL A 519 26.30 -3.12 -1.25
C VAL A 519 27.73 -3.69 -1.16
N LYS A 520 28.72 -2.90 -1.58
CA LYS A 520 30.13 -3.30 -1.63
C LYS A 520 31.05 -2.12 -1.39
N ILE A 521 32.32 -2.44 -1.17
CA ILE A 521 33.42 -1.47 -1.09
C ILE A 521 34.20 -1.50 -2.39
N GLU A 522 34.46 -0.34 -2.98
CA GLU A 522 35.25 -0.20 -4.21
C GLU A 522 36.23 0.98 -4.13
N PRO A 523 37.36 0.90 -4.86
CA PRO A 523 38.30 2.01 -4.96
C PRO A 523 37.72 3.19 -5.74
N LEU A 524 37.90 4.40 -5.20
CA LEU A 524 37.46 5.66 -5.81
C LEU A 524 38.31 6.04 -7.04
N ASN A 525 39.56 5.58 -7.09
CA ASN A 525 40.57 5.97 -8.07
C ASN A 525 40.70 4.99 -9.24
N GLN A 526 39.71 4.13 -9.47
CA GLN A 526 39.72 3.16 -10.58
C GLN A 526 38.45 3.21 -11.43
N GLY A 527 38.55 2.71 -12.67
CA GLY A 527 37.43 2.48 -13.58
C GLY A 527 36.51 3.68 -13.79
N VAL A 528 35.20 3.40 -13.81
CA VAL A 528 34.15 4.40 -14.05
C VAL A 528 34.12 5.48 -12.94
N TYR A 529 34.49 5.14 -11.71
CA TYR A 529 34.46 6.07 -10.58
C TYR A 529 35.59 7.09 -10.64
N LYS A 530 36.79 6.71 -11.10
CA LYS A 530 37.86 7.67 -11.39
C LYS A 530 37.42 8.68 -12.46
N LYS A 531 36.83 8.16 -13.54
CA LYS A 531 36.44 8.96 -14.72
C LYS A 531 35.30 9.92 -14.41
N ASN A 532 34.33 9.51 -13.60
CA ASN A 532 33.08 10.25 -13.40
C ASN A 532 33.00 11.00 -12.07
N TYR A 533 34.10 11.09 -11.30
CA TYR A 533 34.10 11.79 -10.01
C TYR A 533 33.66 13.25 -10.15
N SER A 534 32.69 13.66 -9.33
CA SER A 534 32.01 14.96 -9.39
C SER A 534 32.00 15.66 -8.02
N GLY A 535 33.08 15.50 -7.25
CA GLY A 535 33.25 16.16 -5.95
C GLY A 535 32.68 15.38 -4.76
N ALA A 536 32.67 16.04 -3.60
CA ALA A 536 32.26 15.46 -2.32
C ALA A 536 31.58 16.47 -1.39
N ARG A 537 30.73 15.97 -0.48
CA ARG A 537 30.01 16.74 0.54
C ARG A 537 30.17 16.13 1.92
N ARG A 538 30.35 16.99 2.94
CA ARG A 538 30.36 16.63 4.36
C ARG A 538 29.05 17.07 5.02
N TYR A 539 28.38 16.13 5.67
CA TYR A 539 27.11 16.34 6.40
C TYR A 539 27.26 16.26 7.92
N LEU A 540 28.45 15.88 8.41
CA LEU A 540 28.80 15.80 9.83
C LEU A 540 29.26 17.15 10.39
#